data_AF-A0A7Y2FB04-F1
#
_entry.id   AF-A0A7Y2FB04-F1
#
_cell.length_a   1.000
_cell.length_b   1.000
_cell.length_c   1.000
_cell.angle_alpha   90.00
_cell.angle_beta   90.00
_cell.angle_gamma   90.00
#
_symmetry.space_group_name_H-M   'P 1'
#
loop_
_entity.id
_entity.type
_entity.pdbx_description
1 polymer ?
#
loop_
_entity_poly.entity_id
_entity_poly.type
_entity_poly.pdbx_seq_one_letter_code
_entity_poly.pdbx_strand_id
1 'polypeptide(L)'
;MHYPEHKPIGSLLTKAEKQLQEKLPFVLYRKPSEELVYGIFQKDTFQVTVKDFSENGFVFTPFNDPNRSILLRPDEFLSAVYKKEKDSKQRPSLQLPINQKERNNFIAIVSKGIDVLKKGILRKVVLSRKIEVPCTKKPSTIFRDLLERYSSA
;
A
#
# COMPACT_ATOMS: atom_id res chain seq x y z
N MET A 1 22.67 16.00 13.10
CA MET A 1 21.93 15.23 12.08
C MET A 1 22.56 13.85 11.99
N HIS A 2 21.86 12.79 12.42
CA HIS A 2 22.30 11.41 12.16
C HIS A 2 21.86 11.05 10.74
N TYR A 3 22.83 10.80 9.85
CA TYR A 3 22.52 10.19 8.56
C TYR A 3 22.09 8.74 8.80
N PRO A 4 20.97 8.28 8.22
CA PRO A 4 20.56 6.89 8.38
C PRO A 4 21.59 5.97 7.71
N GLU A 5 22.10 4.99 8.45
CA GLU A 5 22.94 3.92 7.90
C GLU A 5 22.17 3.17 6.79
N HIS A 6 22.75 3.10 5.60
CA HIS A 6 22.18 2.33 4.50
C HIS A 6 22.36 0.84 4.75
N LYS A 7 21.34 0.20 5.33
CA LYS A 7 21.31 -1.24 5.55
C LYS A 7 20.76 -1.99 4.32
N PRO A 8 21.10 -3.27 4.11
CA PRO A 8 20.51 -4.07 3.04
C PRO A 8 18.99 -4.14 3.18
N ILE A 9 18.24 -4.14 2.06
CA ILE A 9 16.78 -4.27 2.05
C ILE A 9 16.27 -5.48 2.84
N GLY A 10 17.06 -6.56 2.89
CA GLY A 10 16.77 -7.74 3.70
C GLY A 10 16.52 -7.40 5.18
N SER A 11 17.34 -6.54 5.76
CA SER A 11 17.19 -6.12 7.17
C SER A 11 15.88 -5.37 7.43
N LEU A 12 15.47 -4.50 6.49
CA LEU A 12 14.23 -3.74 6.57
C LEU A 12 13.00 -4.67 6.46
N LEU A 13 13.06 -5.65 5.56
CA LEU A 13 12.00 -6.66 5.41
C LEU A 13 11.91 -7.58 6.63
N THR A 14 13.04 -8.02 7.20
CA THR A 14 13.05 -8.82 8.43
C THR A 14 12.46 -8.05 9.61
N LYS A 15 12.77 -6.76 9.74
CA LYS A 15 12.18 -5.89 10.78
C LYS A 15 10.66 -5.78 10.61
N ALA A 16 10.17 -5.58 9.39
CA ALA A 16 8.74 -5.55 9.10
C ALA A 16 8.04 -6.89 9.39
N GLU A 17 8.67 -8.03 9.06
CA GLU A 17 8.15 -9.36 9.41
C GLU A 17 8.04 -9.54 10.93
N LYS A 18 9.06 -9.09 11.68
CA LYS A 18 9.03 -9.12 13.14
C LYS A 18 7.90 -8.27 13.71
N GLN A 19 7.72 -7.03 13.23
CA GLN A 19 6.61 -6.17 13.65
C GLN A 19 5.25 -6.82 13.38
N LEU A 20 5.10 -7.47 12.23
CA LEU A 20 3.88 -8.20 11.90
C LEU A 20 3.61 -9.37 12.86
N GLN A 21 4.64 -10.13 13.23
CA GLN A 21 4.54 -11.24 14.21
C GLN A 21 4.18 -10.72 15.61
N GLU A 22 4.78 -9.61 16.01
CA GLU A 22 4.55 -8.95 17.31
C GLU A 22 3.26 -8.10 17.33
N LYS A 23 2.55 -8.00 16.21
CA LYS A 23 1.35 -7.15 16.01
C LYS A 23 1.62 -5.67 16.30
N LEU A 24 2.84 -5.22 16.02
CA LEU A 24 3.26 -3.83 16.17
C LEU A 24 3.07 -3.04 14.86
N PRO A 25 2.57 -1.79 14.90
CA PRO A 25 2.34 -0.98 13.71
C PRO A 25 3.63 -0.64 12.95
N PHE A 26 3.53 -0.66 11.61
CA PHE A 26 4.61 -0.22 10.73
C PHE A 26 4.09 0.14 9.34
N VAL A 27 4.93 0.83 8.55
CA VAL A 27 4.74 1.01 7.11
C VAL A 27 6.08 0.85 6.40
N LEU A 28 6.07 0.22 5.23
CA LEU A 28 7.16 0.26 4.27
C LEU A 28 6.67 0.96 3.01
N TYR A 29 7.47 1.85 2.45
CA TYR A 29 7.14 2.53 1.20
C TYR A 29 8.39 2.91 0.42
N ARG A 30 8.22 3.13 -0.88
CA ARG A 30 9.22 3.71 -1.78
C ARG A 30 8.54 4.86 -2.52
N LYS A 31 9.28 5.94 -2.76
CA LYS A 31 8.77 7.05 -3.57
C LYS A 31 8.95 6.73 -5.07
N PRO A 32 8.11 7.30 -5.95
CA PRO A 32 8.22 7.09 -7.39
C PRO A 32 9.65 7.32 -7.91
N SER A 33 10.15 6.36 -8.68
CA SER A 33 11.47 6.42 -9.35
C SER A 33 12.69 6.52 -8.42
N GLU A 34 12.53 6.32 -7.10
CA GLU A 34 13.65 6.25 -6.16
C GLU A 34 14.16 4.81 -6.00
N GLU A 35 15.42 4.66 -5.57
CA GLU A 35 15.97 3.37 -5.12
C GLU A 35 15.80 3.19 -3.60
N LEU A 36 15.51 4.26 -2.86
CA LEU A 36 15.38 4.21 -1.41
C LEU A 36 14.01 3.72 -0.98
N VAL A 37 14.03 2.66 -0.18
CA VAL A 37 12.87 2.14 0.55
C VAL A 37 12.95 2.64 1.98
N TYR A 38 11.86 3.22 2.46
CA TYR A 38 11.72 3.74 3.80
C TYR A 38 10.83 2.82 4.63
N GLY A 39 11.15 2.71 5.92
CA GLY A 39 10.32 2.03 6.91
C GLY A 39 10.12 2.89 8.14
N ILE A 40 8.88 2.98 8.58
CA ILE A 40 8.48 3.65 9.82
C ILE A 40 7.90 2.59 10.74
N PHE A 41 8.39 2.54 11.98
CA PHE A 41 8.06 1.51 12.95
C PHE A 41 7.63 2.15 14.27
N GLN A 42 6.50 1.70 14.80
CA GLN A 42 6.04 2.07 16.14
C GLN A 42 6.42 0.96 17.13
N LYS A 43 6.82 1.35 18.35
CA LYS A 43 7.30 0.41 19.38
C LYS A 43 6.18 -0.20 20.23
N ASP A 44 4.97 0.36 20.14
CA ASP A 44 3.79 -0.08 20.88
C ASP A 44 2.54 -0.11 19.99
N THR A 45 1.44 -0.62 20.53
CA THR A 45 0.14 -0.70 19.87
C THR A 45 -0.77 0.51 20.13
N PHE A 46 -0.26 1.57 20.78
CA PHE A 46 -1.07 2.72 21.15
C PHE A 46 -1.51 3.46 19.88
N GLN A 47 -2.83 3.54 19.70
CA GLN A 47 -3.43 4.21 18.55
C GLN A 47 -3.49 5.71 18.82
N VAL A 48 -2.88 6.50 17.95
CA VAL A 48 -2.99 7.96 17.98
C VAL A 48 -3.98 8.40 16.90
N THR A 49 -4.99 9.15 17.30
CA THR A 49 -5.91 9.81 16.35
C THR A 49 -5.27 11.11 15.85
N VAL A 50 -5.46 11.41 14.58
CA VAL A 50 -5.01 12.69 13.98
C VAL A 50 -5.88 13.82 14.53
N LYS A 51 -5.27 14.88 15.07
CA LYS A 51 -5.99 16.06 15.56
C LYS A 51 -6.16 17.10 14.47
N ASP A 52 -5.06 17.54 13.87
CA ASP A 52 -5.02 18.67 12.93
C ASP A 52 -4.01 18.51 11.78
N PHE A 53 -3.40 17.33 11.64
CA PHE A 53 -2.39 17.00 10.62
C PHE A 53 -1.07 17.79 10.77
N SER A 54 -0.86 18.49 11.88
CA SER A 54 0.45 19.06 12.22
C SER A 54 1.43 18.03 12.79
N GLU A 55 0.93 16.84 13.14
CA GLU A 55 1.73 15.79 13.75
C GLU A 55 2.68 15.12 12.75
N ASN A 56 3.88 14.77 13.22
CA ASN A 56 4.84 14.01 12.43
C ASN A 56 4.53 12.50 12.46
N GLY A 57 4.33 11.89 11.29
CA GLY A 57 4.15 10.45 11.17
C GLY A 57 3.55 10.05 9.82
N PHE A 58 2.96 8.85 9.77
CA PHE A 58 2.27 8.34 8.59
C PHE A 58 0.77 8.22 8.88
N VAL A 59 -0.06 8.91 8.11
CA VAL A 59 -1.51 8.94 8.33
C VAL A 59 -2.22 7.93 7.45
N PHE A 60 -3.11 7.14 8.05
CA PHE A 60 -4.09 6.34 7.32
C PHE A 60 -5.47 6.93 7.57
N THR A 61 -6.09 7.47 6.52
CA THR A 61 -7.41 8.11 6.57
C THR A 61 -8.39 7.37 5.66
N PRO A 62 -9.58 6.94 6.14
CA PRO A 62 -10.54 6.25 5.30
C PRO A 62 -11.30 7.25 4.42
N PHE A 63 -11.73 6.79 3.24
CA PHE A 63 -12.39 7.65 2.25
C PHE A 63 -13.69 8.30 2.75
N ASN A 64 -14.44 7.64 3.64
CA ASN A 64 -15.80 8.02 4.03
C ASN A 64 -15.90 8.73 5.38
N ASP A 65 -14.83 8.76 6.19
CA ASP A 65 -14.88 9.33 7.53
C ASP A 65 -13.49 9.79 8.02
N PRO A 66 -13.11 11.05 7.73
CA PRO A 66 -11.82 11.59 8.16
C PRO A 66 -11.59 11.53 9.68
N ASN A 67 -12.64 11.47 10.51
CA ASN A 67 -12.49 11.40 11.97
C ASN A 67 -11.94 10.04 12.45
N ARG A 68 -11.94 9.04 11.56
CA ARG A 68 -11.33 7.72 11.80
C ARG A 68 -9.88 7.63 11.32
N SER A 69 -9.26 8.77 11.03
CA SER A 69 -7.84 8.81 10.68
C SER A 69 -6.96 8.34 11.83
N ILE A 70 -6.01 7.48 11.51
CA ILE A 70 -5.02 6.98 12.46
C ILE A 70 -3.63 7.50 12.08
N LEU A 71 -2.84 7.86 13.08
CA LEU A 71 -1.45 8.27 12.93
C LEU A 71 -0.53 7.14 13.40
N LEU A 72 0.34 6.68 12.50
CA LEU A 72 1.50 5.87 12.85
C LEU A 72 2.64 6.78 13.29
N ARG A 73 3.07 6.65 14.55
CA ARG A 73 4.20 7.43 15.08
C ARG A 73 5.54 6.92 14.54
N PRO A 74 6.48 7.82 14.21
CA PRO A 74 7.79 7.45 13.70
C PRO A 74 8.80 7.19 14.83
N ASP A 75 8.50 6.24 15.72
CA ASP A 75 9.41 5.91 16.85
C ASP A 75 10.78 5.39 16.38
N GLU A 76 10.80 4.75 15.21
CA GLU A 76 12.00 4.34 14.50
C GLU A 76 11.79 4.54 12.99
N PHE A 77 12.77 5.19 12.35
CA PHE A 77 12.80 5.47 10.92
C PHE A 77 14.04 4.83 10.32
N LEU A 78 13.86 3.91 9.37
CA LEU A 78 14.94 3.21 8.69
C LEU A 78 14.83 3.39 7.18
N SER A 79 15.97 3.29 6.50
CA SER A 79 16.01 3.29 5.03
C SER A 79 16.97 2.23 4.51
N ALA A 80 16.63 1.65 3.37
CA ALA A 80 17.46 0.69 2.66
C ALA A 80 17.44 0.97 1.16
N VAL A 81 18.56 0.72 0.48
CA VAL A 81 18.62 0.82 -0.98
C VAL A 81 18.10 -0.47 -1.59
N TYR A 82 17.17 -0.36 -2.54
CA TYR A 82 16.70 -1.43 -3.40
C TYR A 82 17.10 -1.13 -4.85
N LYS A 83 18.06 -1.91 -5.36
CA LYS A 83 18.42 -1.90 -6.78
C LYS A 83 17.75 -3.08 -7.46
N LYS A 84 17.05 -2.80 -8.55
CA LYS A 84 16.42 -3.82 -9.37
C LYS A 84 17.49 -4.78 -9.90
N GLU A 85 17.28 -6.08 -9.74
CA GLU A 85 18.17 -7.08 -10.33
C GLU A 85 17.93 -7.13 -11.85
N LYS A 86 19.01 -7.20 -12.64
CA LYS A 86 18.91 -7.20 -14.12
C LYS A 86 18.21 -8.46 -14.67
N ASP A 87 18.18 -9.56 -13.91
CA ASP A 87 17.55 -10.83 -14.28
C ASP A 87 16.21 -11.04 -13.56
N SER A 88 15.26 -10.14 -13.77
CA SER A 88 13.90 -10.34 -13.30
C SER A 88 13.26 -11.48 -14.10
N LYS A 89 13.28 -12.70 -13.58
CA LYS A 89 12.57 -13.85 -14.19
C LYS A 89 11.13 -13.46 -14.47
N GLN A 90 10.67 -13.68 -15.70
CA GLN A 90 9.26 -13.51 -16.04
C GLN A 90 8.43 -14.37 -15.10
N ARG A 91 7.61 -13.72 -14.28
CA ARG A 91 6.72 -14.42 -13.36
C ARG A 91 5.48 -14.84 -14.13
N PRO A 92 4.99 -16.08 -13.94
CA PRO A 92 3.79 -16.53 -14.60
C PRO A 92 2.63 -15.57 -14.34
N SER A 93 1.83 -15.30 -15.36
CA SER A 93 0.62 -14.51 -15.22
C SER A 93 -0.32 -15.25 -14.26
N LEU A 94 -0.71 -14.58 -13.18
CA LEU A 94 -1.73 -15.10 -12.29
C LEU A 94 -3.07 -14.98 -13.04
N GLN A 95 -3.63 -16.09 -13.47
CA GLN A 95 -5.02 -16.11 -13.95
C GLN A 95 -5.92 -16.05 -12.73
N LEU A 96 -6.52 -14.88 -12.51
CA LEU A 96 -7.52 -14.73 -11.46
C LEU A 96 -8.81 -15.43 -11.92
N PRO A 97 -9.42 -16.28 -11.08
CA PRO A 97 -10.73 -16.83 -11.39
C PRO A 97 -11.72 -15.67 -11.58
N ILE A 98 -12.35 -15.62 -12.75
CA ILE A 98 -13.33 -14.57 -13.06
C ILE A 98 -14.66 -14.97 -12.44
N ASN A 99 -15.06 -14.28 -11.37
CA ASN A 99 -16.45 -14.34 -10.93
C ASN A 99 -17.31 -13.58 -11.95
N GLN A 100 -17.95 -14.32 -12.86
CA GLN A 100 -18.75 -13.74 -13.94
C GLN A 100 -19.95 -12.94 -13.41
N LYS A 101 -20.52 -13.33 -12.26
CA LYS A 101 -21.61 -12.59 -11.62
C LYS A 101 -21.14 -11.21 -11.14
N GLU A 102 -20.02 -11.15 -10.42
CA GLU A 102 -19.44 -9.87 -9.97
C GLU A 102 -19.02 -8.98 -11.14
N ARG A 103 -18.46 -9.58 -12.19
CA ARG A 103 -18.12 -8.87 -13.43
C ARG A 103 -19.36 -8.25 -14.06
N ASN A 104 -20.43 -9.03 -14.25
CA ASN A 104 -21.68 -8.54 -14.85
C ASN A 104 -22.32 -7.44 -13.98
N ASN A 105 -22.31 -7.60 -12.66
CA ASN A 105 -22.79 -6.58 -11.74
C ASN A 105 -22.00 -5.28 -11.88
N PHE A 106 -20.68 -5.35 -11.99
CA PHE A 106 -19.85 -4.16 -12.17
C PHE A 106 -20.09 -3.48 -13.52
N ILE A 107 -20.28 -4.25 -14.60
CA ILE A 107 -20.68 -3.71 -15.91
C ILE A 107 -22.00 -2.94 -15.79
N ALA A 108 -22.99 -3.48 -15.09
CA ALA A 108 -24.27 -2.79 -14.88
C ALA A 108 -24.11 -1.48 -14.09
N ILE A 109 -23.22 -1.43 -13.10
CA ILE A 109 -22.90 -0.20 -12.35
C ILE A 109 -22.23 0.83 -13.26
N VAL A 110 -21.30 0.41 -14.13
CA VAL A 110 -20.65 1.30 -15.11
C VAL A 110 -21.67 1.86 -16.11
N SER A 111 -22.59 1.04 -16.63
CA SER A 111 -23.65 1.51 -17.53
C SER A 111 -24.52 2.58 -16.88
N LYS A 112 -24.94 2.37 -15.62
CA LYS A 112 -25.67 3.39 -14.84
C LYS A 112 -24.87 4.69 -14.68
N GLY A 113 -23.56 4.58 -14.42
CA GLY A 113 -22.66 5.73 -14.35
C GLY A 113 -22.67 6.54 -15.66
N ILE A 114 -22.58 5.85 -16.81
CA ILE A 114 -22.63 6.48 -18.14
C ILE A 114 -23.97 7.20 -18.36
N ASP A 115 -25.09 6.60 -17.96
CA ASP A 115 -26.41 7.23 -18.10
C ASP A 115 -26.52 8.52 -17.27
N VAL A 116 -25.97 8.54 -16.05
CA VAL A 116 -25.91 9.73 -15.20
C VAL A 116 -25.03 10.83 -15.82
N LEU A 117 -23.90 10.45 -16.44
CA LEU A 117 -23.04 11.39 -17.17
C LEU A 117 -23.75 12.00 -18.38
N LYS A 118 -24.46 11.19 -19.18
CA LYS A 118 -25.21 11.65 -20.36
C LYS A 118 -26.35 12.61 -20.01
N LYS A 119 -26.96 12.46 -18.84
CA LYS A 119 -27.97 13.38 -18.30
C LYS A 119 -27.39 14.72 -17.83
N GLY A 120 -26.07 14.87 -17.84
CA GLY A 120 -25.39 16.08 -17.36
C GLY A 120 -25.39 16.26 -15.84
N ILE A 121 -25.83 15.25 -15.07
CA ILE A 121 -25.87 15.30 -13.59
C ILE A 121 -24.46 15.32 -13.00
N LEU A 122 -23.55 14.55 -13.61
CA LEU A 122 -22.14 14.50 -13.23
C LEU A 122 -21.26 14.74 -14.46
N ARG A 123 -20.09 15.35 -14.26
CA ARG A 123 -19.06 15.50 -15.32
C ARG A 123 -18.10 14.31 -15.38
N LYS A 124 -17.82 13.70 -14.24
CA LYS A 124 -16.95 12.53 -14.10
C LYS A 124 -17.38 11.75 -12.86
N VAL A 125 -17.26 10.43 -12.93
CA VAL A 125 -17.43 9.53 -11.78
C VAL A 125 -16.34 8.47 -11.82
N VAL A 126 -15.81 8.09 -10.65
CA VAL A 126 -14.88 6.97 -10.49
C VAL A 126 -15.62 5.85 -9.78
N LEU A 127 -15.77 4.72 -10.45
CA LEU A 127 -16.45 3.54 -9.92
C LEU A 127 -15.41 2.46 -9.67
N SER A 128 -15.45 1.85 -8.49
CA SER A 128 -14.52 0.79 -8.10
C SER A 128 -15.27 -0.50 -7.79
N ARG A 129 -14.56 -1.62 -7.88
CA ARG A 129 -14.99 -2.92 -7.38
C ARG A 129 -13.88 -3.54 -6.55
N LYS A 130 -14.28 -4.39 -5.61
CA LYS A 130 -13.36 -5.20 -4.81
C LYS A 130 -13.07 -6.52 -5.53
N ILE A 131 -11.83 -7.01 -5.41
CA ILE A 131 -11.42 -8.35 -5.84
C ILE A 131 -10.83 -9.03 -4.62
N GLU A 132 -11.35 -10.20 -4.26
CA GLU A 132 -10.83 -11.03 -3.18
C GLU A 132 -10.12 -12.24 -3.78
N VAL A 133 -8.92 -12.52 -3.28
CA VAL A 133 -8.11 -13.66 -3.72
C VAL A 133 -7.52 -14.36 -2.51
N PRO A 134 -7.48 -15.70 -2.48
CA PRO A 134 -6.69 -16.41 -1.49
C PRO A 134 -5.22 -15.97 -1.60
N CYS A 135 -4.62 -15.57 -0.48
CA CYS A 135 -3.24 -15.11 -0.45
C CYS A 135 -2.41 -15.98 0.50
N THR A 136 -1.47 -16.73 -0.07
CA THR A 136 -0.52 -17.55 0.69
C THR A 136 0.84 -16.88 0.84
N LYS A 137 1.07 -15.76 0.13
CA LYS A 137 2.33 -15.02 0.17
C LYS A 137 2.41 -14.16 1.43
N LYS A 138 3.60 -14.09 2.02
CA LYS A 138 3.90 -13.13 3.09
C LYS A 138 3.85 -11.69 2.56
N PRO A 139 3.42 -10.70 3.37
CA PRO A 139 3.43 -9.30 2.97
C PRO A 139 4.81 -8.79 2.50
N SER A 140 5.90 -9.26 3.11
CA SER A 140 7.28 -8.93 2.69
C SER A 140 7.60 -9.39 1.27
N THR A 141 7.12 -10.58 0.89
CA THR A 141 7.26 -11.12 -0.47
C THR A 141 6.44 -10.29 -1.45
N ILE A 142 5.19 -9.97 -1.10
CA ILE A 142 4.32 -9.12 -1.93
C ILE A 142 4.98 -7.76 -2.15
N PHE A 143 5.49 -7.13 -1.10
CA PHE A 143 6.14 -5.83 -1.18
C PHE A 143 7.39 -5.87 -2.07
N ARG A 144 8.24 -6.88 -1.93
CA ARG A 144 9.42 -7.08 -2.81
C ARG A 144 9.00 -7.27 -4.27
N ASP A 145 7.94 -8.05 -4.52
CA ASP A 145 7.39 -8.25 -5.86
C ASP A 145 6.91 -6.95 -6.49
N LEU A 146 6.33 -6.05 -5.69
CA LEU A 146 5.89 -4.73 -6.13
C LEU A 146 7.08 -3.80 -6.44
N LEU A 147 8.12 -3.80 -5.60
CA LEU A 147 9.34 -3.00 -5.83
C LEU A 147 9.99 -3.33 -7.17
N GLU A 148 10.04 -4.63 -7.50
CA GLU A 148 10.62 -5.15 -8.73
C GLU A 148 9.83 -4.75 -9.98
N ARG A 149 8.49 -4.74 -9.87
CA ARG A 149 7.59 -4.56 -11.01
C ARG A 149 7.25 -3.09 -11.30
N TYR A 150 7.22 -2.24 -10.28
CA TYR A 150 6.65 -0.89 -10.39
C TYR A 150 7.65 0.21 -10.00
N SER A 151 8.69 0.43 -10.81
CA SER A 151 9.72 1.45 -10.52
C SER A 151 9.19 2.88 -10.43
N SER A 152 8.11 3.22 -11.14
CA SER A 152 7.54 4.58 -11.19
C SER A 152 6.38 4.82 -10.22
N ALA A 153 6.04 3.84 -9.37
CA ALA A 153 4.93 3.93 -8.41
C ALA A 153 5.39 4.47 -7.06
#